data_AF-A0A937S7Q1-F1
#
_entry.id   AF-A0A937S7Q1-F1
#
_cell.length_a   1.000
_cell.length_b   1.000
_cell.length_c   1.000
_cell.angle_alpha   90.00
_cell.angle_beta   90.00
_cell.angle_gamma   90.00
#
_symmetry.space_group_name_H-M   'P 1'
#
loop_
_entity.id
_entity.type
_entity.pdbx_description
1 polymer ?
#
loop_
_entity_poly.entity_id
_entity_poly.type
_entity_poly.pdbx_seq_one_letter_code
_entity_poly.pdbx_strand_id
1 'polypeptide(L)'
;MCNFFQRSLPQPLSQSRRGAKITARIVFQGVLLLLLVGSVSLDFGGDMSAIADGMPSISPITSSVPAKMSTKTTAKLPSTIANTLRKELSKQTGVSANKLQMVQSTPKTWSDGCLGLAKNDEICSQALVPGWQVVFSNGTQRWVYRTNATGRVYRLETSALK
;
A
#
# COMPACT_ATOMS: atom_id res chain seq x y z
N MET A 1 -3.84 28.56 -53.25
CA MET A 1 -5.18 28.19 -52.73
C MET A 1 -5.06 27.71 -51.29
N CYS A 2 -5.58 28.49 -50.34
CA CYS A 2 -5.74 28.09 -48.94
C CYS A 2 -6.98 27.21 -48.82
N ASN A 3 -6.90 26.06 -48.17
CA ASN A 3 -8.09 25.33 -47.74
C ASN A 3 -8.09 25.14 -46.22
N PHE A 4 -8.93 25.98 -45.62
CA PHE A 4 -9.55 25.89 -44.32
C PHE A 4 -10.29 24.55 -44.18
N PHE A 5 -9.91 23.69 -43.24
CA PHE A 5 -10.90 22.79 -42.63
C PHE A 5 -10.71 22.79 -41.12
N GLN A 6 -11.63 23.51 -40.51
CA GLN A 6 -11.73 23.85 -39.10
C GLN A 6 -12.82 22.96 -38.49
N ARG A 7 -12.67 22.65 -37.19
CA ARG A 7 -13.64 22.00 -36.28
C ARG A 7 -13.67 20.46 -36.40
N SER A 8 -13.53 19.70 -35.32
CA SER A 8 -14.27 19.86 -34.07
C SER A 8 -13.53 19.15 -32.92
N LEU A 9 -13.07 19.91 -31.92
CA LEU A 9 -12.69 19.36 -30.62
C LEU A 9 -13.96 19.04 -29.82
N PRO A 10 -14.09 17.84 -29.22
CA PRO A 10 -15.17 17.56 -28.28
C PRO A 10 -14.93 18.35 -26.99
N GLN A 11 -15.94 19.12 -26.58
CA GLN A 11 -15.94 19.83 -25.30
C GLN A 11 -16.18 18.86 -24.13
N PRO A 12 -15.54 19.09 -22.96
CA PRO A 12 -15.86 18.35 -21.75
C PRO A 12 -17.21 18.80 -21.20
N LEU A 13 -18.09 17.82 -20.93
CA LEU A 13 -19.35 18.06 -20.23
C LEU A 13 -19.05 18.55 -18.81
N SER A 14 -19.37 19.83 -18.61
CA SER A 14 -19.52 20.52 -17.35
C SER A 14 -20.42 19.74 -16.39
N GLN A 15 -19.83 19.04 -15.41
CA GLN A 15 -20.59 18.58 -14.25
C GLN A 15 -20.56 19.65 -13.15
N SER A 16 -21.63 20.44 -13.23
CA SER A 16 -22.30 21.20 -12.17
C SER A 16 -21.81 20.93 -10.75
N ARG A 17 -21.15 21.93 -10.16
CA ARG A 17 -21.10 22.12 -8.71
C ARG A 17 -22.54 22.33 -8.23
N ARG A 18 -23.05 21.42 -7.40
CA ARG A 18 -24.13 21.73 -6.46
C ARG A 18 -23.71 21.27 -5.08
N GLY A 19 -23.46 22.25 -4.21
CA GLY A 19 -23.29 21.99 -2.80
C GLY A 19 -24.58 21.47 -2.21
N ALA A 20 -24.46 20.48 -1.33
CA ALA A 20 -25.49 20.14 -0.38
C ALA A 20 -24.83 20.18 1.00
N LYS A 21 -25.10 21.26 1.74
CA LYS A 21 -24.82 21.39 3.17
C LYS A 21 -25.78 20.45 3.90
N ILE A 22 -25.43 19.17 3.94
CA ILE A 22 -26.24 18.14 4.59
C ILE A 22 -25.81 18.08 6.05
N THR A 23 -26.52 18.88 6.84
CA THR A 23 -27.16 18.39 8.07
C THR A 23 -26.23 18.08 9.24
N ALA A 24 -25.67 19.14 9.82
CA ALA A 24 -25.15 19.21 11.20
C ALA A 24 -26.21 18.96 12.31
N ARG A 25 -27.32 18.25 12.01
CA ARG A 25 -28.39 17.91 12.97
C ARG A 25 -28.30 16.48 13.50
N ILE A 26 -27.46 15.62 12.91
CA ILE A 26 -27.36 14.19 13.27
C ILE A 26 -26.54 14.00 14.56
N VAL A 27 -25.56 14.87 14.84
CA VAL A 27 -24.68 14.76 16.02
C VAL A 27 -25.42 15.05 17.33
N PHE A 28 -26.46 15.90 17.32
CA PHE A 28 -27.18 16.28 18.54
C PHE A 28 -28.22 15.25 19.02
N GLN A 29 -28.77 14.41 18.13
CA GLN A 29 -29.72 13.36 18.53
C GLN A 29 -29.04 12.07 19.04
N GLY A 30 -27.79 11.81 18.64
CA GLY A 30 -27.04 10.62 19.09
C GLY A 30 -26.52 10.70 20.53
N VAL A 31 -26.22 11.91 21.01
CA VAL A 31 -25.63 12.10 22.36
C VAL A 31 -26.67 11.98 23.48
N LEU A 32 -27.96 12.22 23.20
CA LEU A 32 -29.03 12.12 24.19
C LEU A 32 -29.49 10.67 24.48
N LEU A 33 -29.23 9.74 23.56
CA LEU A 33 -29.57 8.31 23.74
C LEU A 33 -28.47 7.49 24.45
N LEU A 34 -27.23 7.99 24.52
CA LEU A 34 -26.12 7.31 25.19
C LEU A 34 -26.10 7.49 26.72
N LEU A 35 -26.93 8.37 27.28
CA LEU A 35 -27.00 8.63 28.73
C LEU A 35 -28.01 7.71 29.48
N LEU A 36 -28.79 6.88 28.80
CA LEU A 36 -29.78 5.98 29.42
C LEU A 36 -29.35 4.52 29.58
N VAL A 37 -28.14 4.14 29.17
CA VAL A 37 -27.58 2.80 29.38
C VAL A 37 -26.40 2.77 30.36
N GLY A 38 -26.29 3.79 31.21
CA GLY A 38 -25.50 3.72 32.44
C GLY A 38 -26.32 3.05 33.53
N SER A 39 -26.17 1.73 33.72
CA SER A 39 -26.29 0.98 34.98
C SER A 39 -26.45 -0.52 34.71
N VAL A 40 -25.37 -1.20 34.34
CA VAL A 40 -25.21 -2.63 34.66
C VAL A 40 -23.82 -2.82 35.23
N SER A 41 -23.71 -2.59 36.54
CA SER A 41 -22.64 -3.18 37.34
C SER A 41 -22.88 -4.69 37.34
N LEU A 42 -22.00 -5.43 36.69
CA LEU A 42 -21.82 -6.85 36.97
C LEU A 42 -20.43 -7.00 37.56
N ASP A 43 -20.41 -6.98 38.89
CA ASP A 43 -19.40 -7.65 39.69
C ASP A 43 -19.31 -9.11 39.21
N PHE A 44 -18.22 -9.45 38.54
CA PHE A 44 -17.76 -10.83 38.48
C PHE A 44 -16.37 -10.86 39.10
N GLY A 45 -16.36 -10.82 40.44
CA GLY A 45 -15.30 -11.44 41.22
C GLY A 45 -15.28 -12.93 40.87
N GLY A 46 -14.23 -13.34 40.17
CA GLY A 46 -13.93 -14.74 39.89
C GLY A 46 -12.55 -15.05 40.45
N ASP A 47 -12.53 -15.76 41.57
CA ASP A 47 -11.33 -16.26 42.24
C ASP A 47 -10.44 -17.13 41.34
N MET A 48 -9.16 -17.10 41.70
CA MET A 48 -8.06 -17.82 41.07
C MET A 48 -8.25 -19.34 41.02
N SER A 49 -7.79 -19.95 39.93
CA SER A 49 -7.18 -21.28 40.00
C SER A 49 -5.86 -21.27 39.23
N ALA A 50 -4.78 -21.32 40.00
CA ALA A 50 -3.46 -21.68 39.51
C ALA A 50 -3.45 -23.18 39.25
N ILE A 51 -3.58 -23.60 37.99
CA ILE A 51 -3.14 -24.93 37.57
C ILE A 51 -1.62 -24.88 37.39
N ALA A 52 -0.93 -25.23 38.47
CA ALA A 52 0.44 -25.68 38.44
C ALA A 52 0.48 -27.10 37.90
N ASP A 53 0.31 -27.27 36.59
CA ASP A 53 0.57 -28.54 35.92
C ASP A 53 1.91 -28.45 35.17
N GLY A 54 2.79 -29.38 35.54
CA GLY A 54 4.18 -29.44 35.14
C GLY A 54 4.37 -29.28 33.63
N MET A 55 5.23 -28.34 33.27
CA MET A 55 5.76 -28.20 31.93
C MET A 55 6.49 -29.49 31.55
N PRO A 56 6.03 -30.27 30.54
CA PRO A 56 6.91 -31.25 29.94
C PRO A 56 8.09 -30.48 29.35
N SER A 57 9.29 -30.81 29.81
CA SER A 57 10.55 -30.33 29.23
C SER A 57 10.63 -30.86 27.80
N ILE A 58 10.03 -30.13 26.87
CA ILE A 58 10.22 -30.35 25.44
C ILE A 58 11.65 -29.89 25.18
N SER A 59 12.54 -30.86 25.01
CA SER A 59 13.94 -30.66 24.65
C SER A 59 14.02 -29.65 23.51
N PRO A 60 15.04 -28.77 23.46
CA PRO A 60 15.29 -28.01 22.26
C PRO A 60 15.54 -29.03 21.15
N ILE A 61 14.61 -29.10 20.20
CA ILE A 61 14.89 -29.75 18.92
C ILE A 61 15.95 -28.84 18.31
N THR A 62 17.21 -29.21 18.54
CA THR A 62 18.36 -28.72 17.79
C THR A 62 18.07 -29.06 16.35
N SER A 63 17.36 -28.15 15.69
CA SER A 63 17.17 -28.12 14.26
C SER A 63 18.52 -27.68 13.70
N SER A 64 19.48 -28.59 13.73
CA SER A 64 20.70 -28.53 12.94
C SER A 64 20.32 -28.76 11.48
N VAL A 65 19.48 -27.85 10.94
CA VAL A 65 19.47 -27.63 9.51
C VAL A 65 20.83 -27.01 9.22
N PRO A 66 21.70 -27.67 8.44
CA PRO A 66 22.94 -27.04 8.01
C PRO A 66 22.54 -25.74 7.33
N ALA A 67 22.99 -24.61 7.87
CA ALA A 67 22.91 -23.28 7.26
C ALA A 67 23.77 -23.28 5.99
N LYS A 68 23.34 -24.04 4.99
CA LYS A 68 23.96 -24.14 3.69
C LYS A 68 23.42 -22.98 2.85
N MET A 69 24.28 -21.98 2.73
CA MET A 69 24.24 -20.92 1.71
C MET A 69 23.03 -19.99 1.74
N SER A 70 23.06 -19.03 2.68
CA SER A 70 22.67 -17.68 2.29
C SER A 70 23.88 -17.01 1.65
N THR A 71 24.23 -17.43 0.44
CA THR A 71 25.05 -16.62 -0.45
C THR A 71 24.25 -15.36 -0.73
N LYS A 72 24.70 -14.26 -0.14
CA LYS A 72 24.20 -12.89 -0.34
C LYS A 72 24.45 -12.46 -1.79
N THR A 73 23.78 -13.10 -2.73
CA THR A 73 23.70 -12.63 -4.12
C THR A 73 22.80 -11.42 -4.06
N THR A 74 23.38 -10.22 -4.09
CA THR A 74 22.65 -8.96 -4.21
C THR A 74 21.78 -9.05 -5.45
N ALA A 75 20.51 -9.43 -5.27
CA ALA A 75 19.60 -9.60 -6.38
C ALA A 75 19.51 -8.26 -7.12
N LYS A 76 19.76 -8.27 -8.43
CA LYS A 76 19.70 -7.09 -9.27
C LYS A 76 18.33 -6.99 -9.94
N LEU A 77 17.70 -5.82 -9.86
CA LEU A 77 16.42 -5.57 -10.53
C LEU A 77 16.59 -5.70 -12.06
N PRO A 78 15.74 -6.48 -12.75
CA PRO A 78 15.72 -6.53 -14.21
C PRO A 78 15.49 -5.15 -14.84
N SER A 79 16.29 -4.79 -15.83
CA SER A 79 16.22 -3.48 -16.50
C SER A 79 14.86 -3.21 -17.14
N THR A 80 14.18 -4.25 -17.64
CA THR A 80 12.83 -4.16 -18.21
C THR A 80 11.81 -3.62 -17.21
N ILE A 81 11.89 -4.06 -15.94
CA ILE A 81 11.00 -3.56 -14.88
C ILE A 81 11.35 -2.09 -14.60
N ALA A 82 12.62 -1.77 -14.39
CA ALA A 82 13.07 -0.40 -14.13
C ALA A 82 12.65 0.58 -15.26
N ASN A 83 12.78 0.17 -16.52
CA ASN A 83 12.43 1.01 -17.67
C ASN A 83 10.92 1.21 -17.78
N THR A 84 10.12 0.17 -17.50
CA THR A 84 8.65 0.26 -17.47
C THR A 84 8.19 1.25 -16.40
N LEU A 85 8.69 1.11 -15.17
CA LEU A 85 8.35 2.01 -14.07
C LEU A 85 8.77 3.45 -14.35
N ARG A 86 9.98 3.66 -14.90
CA ARG A 86 10.48 5.01 -15.24
C ARG A 86 9.59 5.69 -16.28
N LYS A 87 9.17 4.95 -17.32
CA LYS A 87 8.27 5.45 -18.36
C LYS A 87 6.90 5.81 -17.76
N GLU A 88 6.38 4.97 -16.88
CA GLU A 88 5.10 5.22 -16.24
C GLU A 88 5.15 6.44 -15.31
N LEU A 89 6.20 6.55 -14.49
CA LEU A 89 6.41 7.70 -13.63
C LEU A 89 6.55 9.00 -14.42
N SER A 90 7.25 8.96 -15.56
CA SER A 90 7.39 10.10 -16.47
C SER A 90 6.03 10.59 -16.96
N LYS A 91 5.11 9.67 -17.33
CA LYS A 91 3.75 10.04 -17.72
C LYS A 91 2.94 10.63 -16.57
N GLN A 92 3.03 10.04 -15.38
CA GLN A 92 2.25 10.48 -14.21
C GLN A 92 2.67 11.84 -13.67
N THR A 93 3.97 12.17 -13.77
CA THR A 93 4.54 13.40 -13.19
C THR A 93 4.83 14.49 -14.21
N GLY A 94 4.88 14.16 -15.51
CA GLY A 94 5.36 15.05 -16.57
C GLY A 94 6.88 15.27 -16.58
N VAL A 95 7.63 14.68 -15.63
CA VAL A 95 9.08 14.75 -15.61
C VAL A 95 9.64 13.88 -16.74
N SER A 96 10.55 14.42 -17.55
CA SER A 96 11.19 13.65 -18.63
C SER A 96 11.89 12.39 -18.07
N ALA A 97 11.73 11.24 -18.73
CA ALA A 97 12.32 9.98 -18.28
C ALA A 97 13.83 10.07 -17.99
N ASN A 98 14.59 10.86 -18.77
CA ASN A 98 16.04 11.02 -18.60
C ASN A 98 16.43 11.73 -17.29
N LYS A 99 15.50 12.49 -16.68
CA LYS A 99 15.68 13.11 -15.38
C LYS A 99 15.28 12.20 -14.22
N LEU A 100 14.67 11.05 -14.49
CA LEU A 100 14.22 10.09 -13.46
C LEU A 100 15.28 8.99 -13.27
N GLN A 101 16.11 9.18 -12.24
CA GLN A 101 17.16 8.25 -11.88
C GLN A 101 16.66 7.23 -10.87
N MET A 102 16.98 5.95 -11.10
CA MET A 102 16.71 4.90 -10.12
C MET A 102 17.84 4.91 -9.09
N VAL A 103 17.53 5.31 -7.87
CA VAL A 103 18.53 5.48 -6.80
C VAL A 103 18.60 4.29 -5.86
N GLN A 104 17.57 3.44 -5.84
CA GLN A 104 17.56 2.22 -5.03
C GLN A 104 16.63 1.16 -5.64
N SER A 105 17.00 -0.11 -5.48
CA SER A 105 16.14 -1.26 -5.74
C SER A 105 16.41 -2.34 -4.69
N THR A 106 15.37 -2.78 -3.99
CA THR A 106 15.48 -3.78 -2.92
C THR A 106 14.46 -4.90 -3.14
N PRO A 107 14.88 -6.17 -3.20
CA PRO A 107 13.94 -7.29 -3.25
C PRO A 107 13.14 -7.34 -1.93
N LYS A 108 11.82 -7.52 -2.03
CA LYS A 108 10.91 -7.55 -0.87
C LYS A 108 9.70 -8.44 -1.15
N THR A 109 9.19 -9.07 -0.11
CA THR A 109 7.92 -9.83 -0.14
C THR A 109 6.82 -8.98 0.47
N TRP A 110 5.68 -8.91 -0.21
CA TRP A 110 4.51 -8.13 0.20
C TRP A 110 3.45 -9.01 0.86
N SER A 111 2.63 -8.40 1.71
CA SER A 111 1.57 -9.07 2.49
C SER A 111 0.42 -9.63 1.65
N ASP A 112 0.18 -9.04 0.48
CA ASP A 112 -1.01 -9.28 -0.32
C ASP A 112 -0.80 -8.95 -1.80
N GLY A 113 -1.81 -9.28 -2.61
CA GLY A 113 -1.85 -9.02 -4.06
C GLY A 113 -1.83 -7.53 -4.45
N CYS A 114 -2.15 -6.64 -3.51
CA CYS A 114 -2.06 -5.20 -3.69
C CYS A 114 -0.72 -4.63 -3.22
N LEU A 115 0.25 -5.50 -2.92
CA LEU A 115 1.59 -5.12 -2.51
C LEU A 115 1.62 -4.33 -1.19
N GLY A 116 0.61 -4.53 -0.33
CA GLY A 116 0.40 -3.77 0.90
C GLY A 116 0.02 -2.31 0.65
N LEU A 117 -0.57 -2.02 -0.53
CA LEU A 117 -1.05 -0.71 -0.96
C LEU A 117 -2.47 -0.80 -1.51
N ALA A 118 -3.34 -1.50 -0.76
CA ALA A 118 -4.77 -1.56 -1.05
C ALA A 118 -5.37 -0.15 -1.05
N LYS A 119 -6.24 0.14 -2.02
CA LYS A 119 -7.07 1.36 -2.02
C LYS A 119 -8.28 1.16 -1.11
N ASN A 120 -8.99 2.24 -0.82
CA ASN A 120 -10.27 2.16 -0.11
C ASN A 120 -11.20 1.18 -0.83
N ASP A 121 -11.82 0.29 -0.05
CA ASP A 121 -12.77 -0.72 -0.49
C ASP A 121 -12.22 -1.74 -1.51
N GLU A 122 -10.90 -1.81 -1.69
CA GLU A 122 -10.25 -2.78 -2.58
C GLU A 122 -9.98 -4.10 -1.85
N ILE A 123 -10.50 -5.19 -2.40
CA ILE A 123 -10.24 -6.55 -1.89
C ILE A 123 -8.97 -7.08 -2.55
N CYS A 124 -7.98 -7.42 -1.74
CA CYS A 124 -6.69 -7.94 -2.17
C CYS A 124 -6.54 -9.43 -1.81
N SER A 125 -5.84 -10.20 -2.62
CA SER A 125 -5.53 -11.60 -2.28
C SER A 125 -4.62 -11.67 -1.05
N GLN A 126 -4.85 -12.62 -0.16
CA GLN A 126 -4.07 -12.82 1.08
C GLN A 126 -2.76 -13.62 0.87
N ALA A 127 -2.27 -13.67 -0.36
CA ALA A 127 -1.05 -14.39 -0.72
C ALA A 127 0.18 -13.49 -0.60
N LEU A 128 1.28 -14.04 -0.06
CA LEU A 128 2.57 -13.35 -0.04
C LEU A 128 3.11 -13.20 -1.47
N VAL A 129 3.45 -11.97 -1.86
CA VAL A 129 3.90 -11.66 -3.22
C VAL A 129 5.39 -11.28 -3.20
N PRO A 130 6.30 -12.10 -3.76
CA PRO A 130 7.69 -11.69 -3.93
C PRO A 130 7.79 -10.59 -4.98
N GLY A 131 8.74 -9.68 -4.80
CA GLY A 131 8.84 -8.51 -5.67
C GLY A 131 9.98 -7.54 -5.32
N TRP A 132 9.79 -6.28 -5.70
CA TRP A 132 10.81 -5.23 -5.59
C TRP A 132 10.23 -3.91 -5.10
N GLN A 133 10.93 -3.27 -4.17
CA GLN A 133 10.77 -1.86 -3.87
C GLN A 133 11.79 -1.07 -4.70
N VAL A 134 11.33 -0.10 -5.47
CA VAL A 134 12.15 0.68 -6.41
C VAL A 134 11.99 2.16 -6.12
N VAL A 135 13.09 2.87 -5.92
CA VAL A 135 13.09 4.30 -5.62
C VAL A 135 13.63 5.07 -6.82
N PHE A 136 12.82 5.97 -7.36
CA PHE A 136 13.23 6.96 -8.35
C PHE A 136 13.43 8.33 -7.72
N SER A 137 14.29 9.15 -8.30
CA SER A 137 14.47 10.55 -7.95
C SER A 137 14.76 11.40 -9.18
N ASN A 138 14.35 12.67 -9.13
CA ASN A 138 14.76 13.70 -10.08
C ASN A 138 15.74 14.72 -9.46
N GLY A 139 16.28 14.42 -8.28
CA GLY A 139 17.13 15.32 -7.49
C GLY A 139 16.39 16.12 -6.43
N THR A 140 15.10 16.44 -6.65
CA THR A 140 14.29 17.22 -5.68
C THR A 140 13.23 16.37 -4.98
N GLN A 141 12.63 15.43 -5.69
CA GLN A 141 11.58 14.54 -5.19
C GLN A 141 12.00 13.07 -5.32
N ARG A 142 11.39 12.22 -4.49
CA ARG A 142 11.52 10.77 -4.57
C ARG A 142 10.17 10.09 -4.74
N TRP A 143 10.17 9.00 -5.49
CA TRP A 143 9.01 8.16 -5.73
C TRP A 143 9.36 6.71 -5.46
N VAL A 144 8.51 6.04 -4.69
CA VAL A 144 8.73 4.64 -4.33
C VAL A 144 7.67 3.79 -5.01
N TYR A 145 8.09 2.90 -5.90
CA TYR A 145 7.24 1.85 -6.45
C TYR A 145 7.43 0.55 -5.69
N ARG A 146 6.32 -0.17 -5.50
CA ARG A 146 6.32 -1.59 -5.17
C ARG A 146 5.91 -2.37 -6.40
N THR A 147 6.58 -3.48 -6.68
CA THR A 147 6.25 -4.36 -7.81
C THR A 147 6.25 -5.82 -7.37
N ASN A 148 5.56 -6.70 -8.09
CA ASN A 148 5.78 -8.14 -8.01
C ASN A 148 7.06 -8.55 -8.78
N ALA A 149 7.50 -9.80 -8.62
CA ALA A 149 8.77 -10.29 -9.20
C ALA A 149 8.87 -10.12 -10.72
N THR A 150 7.73 -10.13 -11.43
CA THR A 150 7.68 -9.98 -12.89
C THR A 150 7.53 -8.53 -13.36
N GLY A 151 7.25 -7.59 -12.45
CA GLY A 151 6.93 -6.21 -12.78
C GLY A 151 5.59 -6.03 -13.50
N ARG A 152 4.73 -7.06 -13.57
CA ARG A 152 3.38 -6.97 -14.19
C ARG A 152 2.38 -6.23 -13.30
N VAL A 153 2.57 -6.32 -11.99
CA VAL A 153 1.79 -5.58 -11.00
C VAL A 153 2.75 -4.64 -10.30
N TYR A 154 2.45 -3.35 -10.35
CA TYR A 154 3.21 -2.33 -9.63
C TYR A 154 2.30 -1.21 -9.14
N ARG A 155 2.68 -0.57 -8.03
CA ARG A 155 1.95 0.53 -7.41
C ARG A 155 2.91 1.58 -6.87
N LEU A 156 2.57 2.85 -7.05
CA LEU A 156 3.29 3.96 -6.45
C LEU A 156 2.85 4.11 -5.00
N GLU A 157 3.80 4.24 -4.08
CA GLU A 157 3.52 4.60 -2.69
C GLU A 157 3.09 6.07 -2.64
N THR A 158 1.80 6.32 -2.43
CA THR A 158 1.23 7.69 -2.38
C THR A 158 1.80 8.52 -1.22
N SER A 159 2.38 7.87 -0.22
CA SER A 159 3.01 8.49 0.94
C SER A 159 4.47 8.94 0.72
N ALA A 160 5.01 8.81 -0.50
CA ALA A 160 6.42 9.07 -0.77
C ALA A 160 6.77 10.57 -0.69
N LEU A 161 7.33 10.93 0.47
CA LEU A 161 8.23 12.02 0.84
C LEU A 161 8.28 13.25 -0.10
N LYS A 162 7.69 14.33 0.42
CA LYS A 162 7.86 15.71 -0.06
C LYS A 162 9.23 16.24 0.36
#